data_AF-A0A941UIA0-F1
#
_entry.id   AF-A0A941UIA0-F1
#
_cell.length_a   1.000
_cell.length_b   1.000
_cell.length_c   1.000
_cell.angle_alpha   90.00
_cell.angle_beta   90.00
_cell.angle_gamma   90.00
#
_symmetry.space_group_name_H-M   'P 1'
#
loop_
_entity.id
_entity.type
_entity.pdbx_description
1 polymer ?
#
loop_
_entity_poly.entity_id
_entity_poly.type
_entity_poly.pdbx_seq_one_letter_code
_entity_poly.pdbx_strand_id
1 'polypeptide(L)'
;RIKLEDSTAREKLESANNDFNHYIRYLELRYDEMIDRLKRGDELPPGVNKVVKTYIAMKRKIQIGDKMAGRHGNKGVVATVMPEEDMPSLPDGTPVDIVLNPLGVPSRMNVGQVLETHLGWAARALGMHVATPVFEGAKEGEIKDLLRKAKLPTTGQMILHDGRTGEPFDKPVTVGYMYMMKLHHLVDDKIHARSIGPYSLVTQQPLGGKAQFGGQRLGEMEVWALEAYGAASTLQEFLTVKSDDVTGRARMYEAIVKGDATLEPGVPESFHVLIKELQSLGLDVELLEKKSKGE
;
A
#
# COMPACT_ATOMS: atom_id res chain seq x y z
N ARG A 1 37.06 -22.34 -49.42
CA ARG A 1 36.24 -22.85 -50.54
C ARG A 1 35.98 -24.33 -50.31
N ILE A 2 34.79 -24.69 -49.83
CA ILE A 2 34.36 -26.08 -49.67
C ILE A 2 33.86 -26.54 -51.05
N LYS A 3 34.39 -27.66 -51.58
CA LYS A 3 33.91 -28.25 -52.84
C LYS A 3 32.94 -29.38 -52.49
N LEU A 4 31.67 -29.21 -52.87
CA LEU A 4 30.61 -30.20 -52.73
C LEU A 4 30.30 -30.77 -54.11
N GLU A 5 30.15 -32.09 -54.21
CA GLU A 5 29.86 -32.82 -55.45
C GLU A 5 28.35 -32.86 -55.78
N ASP A 6 27.48 -32.68 -54.77
CA ASP A 6 26.02 -32.67 -54.92
C ASP A 6 25.49 -31.28 -55.29
N SER A 7 24.84 -31.19 -56.45
CA SER A 7 24.23 -29.97 -56.99
C SER A 7 23.13 -29.39 -56.10
N THR A 8 22.32 -30.24 -55.47
CA THR A 8 21.19 -29.79 -54.61
C THR A 8 21.68 -29.23 -53.28
N ALA A 9 22.75 -29.80 -52.72
CA ALA A 9 23.41 -29.30 -51.52
C ALA A 9 24.09 -27.95 -51.76
N ARG A 10 24.60 -27.73 -52.98
CA ARG A 10 25.24 -26.46 -53.37
C ARG A 10 24.23 -25.32 -53.48
N GLU A 11 23.06 -25.54 -54.08
CA GLU A 11 21.98 -24.56 -54.13
C GLU A 11 21.47 -24.18 -52.73
N LYS A 12 21.30 -25.16 -51.84
CA LYS A 12 20.92 -24.91 -50.44
C LYS A 12 21.99 -24.10 -49.70
N LEU A 13 23.27 -24.39 -49.92
CA LEU A 13 24.37 -23.65 -49.29
C LEU A 13 24.46 -22.22 -49.82
N GLU A 14 24.19 -22.00 -51.11
CA GLU A 14 24.18 -20.68 -51.72
C GLU A 14 22.97 -19.84 -51.27
N SER A 15 21.78 -20.45 -51.18
CA SER A 15 20.60 -19.83 -50.57
C SER A 15 20.85 -19.46 -49.11
N ALA A 16 21.37 -20.40 -48.31
CA ALA A 16 21.69 -20.13 -46.91
C ALA A 16 22.74 -19.01 -46.78
N ASN A 17 23.77 -18.99 -47.63
CA ASN A 17 24.77 -17.93 -47.63
C ASN A 17 24.17 -16.57 -48.00
N ASN A 18 23.21 -16.53 -48.94
CA ASN A 18 22.47 -15.31 -49.27
C ASN A 18 21.61 -14.84 -48.09
N ASP A 19 20.88 -15.75 -47.43
CA ASP A 19 20.09 -15.43 -46.23
C ASP A 19 20.98 -14.92 -45.09
N PHE A 20 22.14 -15.54 -44.88
CA PHE A 20 23.14 -15.07 -43.93
C PHE A 20 23.66 -13.68 -44.28
N ASN A 21 23.98 -13.41 -45.56
CA ASN A 21 24.43 -12.08 -46.00
C ASN A 21 23.33 -11.01 -45.89
N HIS A 22 22.06 -11.38 -46.07
CA HIS A 22 20.92 -10.50 -45.81
C HIS A 22 20.80 -10.20 -44.31
N TYR A 23 20.94 -11.22 -43.47
CA TYR A 23 20.90 -11.07 -42.02
C TYR A 23 22.06 -10.24 -41.48
N ILE A 24 23.28 -10.45 -42.00
CA ILE A 24 24.46 -9.64 -41.66
C ILE A 24 24.20 -8.17 -42.00
N ARG A 25 23.73 -7.86 -43.21
CA ARG A 25 23.40 -6.48 -43.60
C ARG A 25 22.32 -5.86 -42.73
N TYR A 26 21.31 -6.62 -42.34
CA TYR A 26 20.29 -6.16 -41.40
C TYR A 26 20.88 -5.84 -40.02
N LEU A 27 21.78 -6.68 -39.50
CA LEU A 27 22.47 -6.41 -38.23
C LEU A 27 23.38 -5.19 -38.30
N GLU A 28 24.11 -5.00 -39.40
CA GLU A 28 24.95 -3.83 -39.65
C GLU A 28 24.11 -2.55 -39.64
N LEU A 29 23.00 -2.52 -40.38
CA LEU A 29 22.08 -1.38 -40.40
C LEU A 29 21.54 -1.04 -39.00
N ARG A 30 21.11 -2.03 -38.22
CA ARG A 30 20.64 -1.79 -36.85
C ARG A 30 21.75 -1.27 -35.94
N TYR A 31 22.97 -1.77 -36.12
CA TYR A 31 24.12 -1.35 -35.34
C TYR A 31 24.47 0.12 -35.64
N ASP A 32 24.49 0.50 -36.91
CA ASP A 32 24.69 1.88 -37.35
C ASP A 32 23.59 2.81 -36.82
N GLU A 33 22.32 2.40 -36.90
CA GLU A 33 21.20 3.17 -36.31
C GLU A 33 21.36 3.38 -34.79
N MET A 34 21.82 2.36 -34.07
CA MET A 34 22.04 2.44 -32.62
C MET A 34 23.21 3.37 -32.28
N ILE A 35 24.29 3.31 -33.05
CA ILE A 35 25.43 4.24 -32.94
C ILE A 35 24.98 5.68 -33.20
N ASP A 36 24.22 5.90 -34.26
CA ASP A 36 23.75 7.24 -34.62
C ASP A 36 22.78 7.82 -33.61
N ARG A 37 21.99 6.98 -32.94
CA ARG A 37 21.15 7.39 -31.81
C ARG A 37 22.01 7.80 -30.61
N LEU A 38 23.02 7.00 -30.26
CA LEU A 38 23.92 7.30 -29.14
C LEU A 38 24.75 8.58 -29.39
N LYS A 39 25.18 8.83 -30.63
CA LYS A 39 25.94 10.04 -31.01
C LYS A 39 25.09 11.31 -30.98
N ARG A 40 23.82 11.24 -31.39
CA ARG A 40 22.89 12.38 -31.36
C ARG A 40 22.58 12.84 -29.93
N GLY A 41 22.67 11.95 -28.96
CA GLY A 41 22.28 12.22 -27.58
C GLY A 41 20.77 12.25 -27.39
N ASP A 42 20.34 12.53 -26.16
CA ASP A 42 18.93 12.61 -25.81
C ASP A 42 18.40 14.04 -26.01
N GLU A 43 17.14 14.17 -26.43
CA GLU A 43 16.46 15.46 -26.46
C GLU A 43 16.17 15.93 -25.04
N LEU A 44 16.75 17.08 -24.67
CA LEU A 44 16.54 17.70 -23.37
C LEU A 44 15.54 18.86 -23.47
N PRO A 45 14.72 19.08 -22.43
CA PRO A 45 13.88 20.27 -22.36
C PRO A 45 14.72 21.55 -22.50
N PRO A 46 14.17 22.61 -23.12
CA PRO A 46 14.89 23.88 -23.28
C PRO A 46 15.33 24.42 -21.91
N GLY A 47 16.60 24.79 -21.81
CA GLY A 47 17.23 25.27 -20.55
C GLY A 47 17.88 24.17 -19.70
N VAL A 48 17.77 22.88 -20.07
CA VAL A 48 18.43 21.77 -19.38
C VAL A 48 19.68 21.33 -20.14
N ASN A 49 20.85 21.51 -19.55
CA ASN A 49 22.13 21.14 -20.19
C ASN A 49 22.47 19.64 -20.03
N LYS A 50 22.06 19.02 -18.92
CA LYS A 50 22.35 17.60 -18.63
C LYS A 50 21.33 17.03 -17.66
N VAL A 51 20.91 15.79 -17.90
CA VAL A 51 20.05 15.02 -16.98
C VAL A 51 20.83 13.81 -16.47
N VAL A 52 20.82 13.60 -15.16
CA VAL A 52 21.39 12.42 -14.52
C VAL A 52 20.24 11.64 -13.87
N LYS A 53 20.06 10.38 -14.28
CA LYS A 53 19.05 9.47 -13.71
C LYS A 53 19.76 8.44 -12.83
N THR A 54 19.43 8.43 -11.55
CA THR A 54 19.94 7.44 -10.59
C THR A 54 18.82 6.50 -10.18
N TYR A 55 19.01 5.20 -10.35
CA TYR A 55 18.05 4.18 -9.94
C TYR A 55 18.45 3.62 -8.58
N ILE A 56 17.52 3.64 -7.62
CA ILE A 56 17.70 3.08 -6.28
C ILE A 56 16.75 1.90 -6.14
N ALA A 57 17.30 0.72 -5.84
CA ALA A 57 16.53 -0.48 -5.54
C ALA A 57 16.57 -0.76 -4.03
N MET A 58 15.42 -1.09 -3.45
CA MET A 58 15.30 -1.47 -2.04
C MET A 58 14.43 -2.72 -1.90
N LYS A 59 14.83 -3.64 -1.03
CA LYS A 59 14.03 -4.83 -0.68
C LYS A 59 13.24 -4.54 0.60
N ARG A 60 11.93 -4.42 0.50
CA ARG A 60 11.03 -4.21 1.64
C ARG A 60 10.55 -5.55 2.20
N LYS A 61 10.73 -5.77 3.51
CA LYS A 61 10.23 -6.97 4.22
C LYS A 61 8.76 -6.80 4.60
N ILE A 62 8.12 -7.87 5.08
CA ILE A 62 6.77 -7.77 5.68
C ILE A 62 6.88 -7.14 7.07
N GLN A 63 5.95 -6.25 7.41
CA GLN A 63 5.92 -5.54 8.68
C GLN A 63 4.50 -5.47 9.24
N ILE A 64 4.41 -5.19 10.54
CA ILE A 64 3.14 -4.90 11.22
C ILE A 64 2.49 -3.70 10.54
N GLY A 65 1.21 -3.81 10.21
CA GLY A 65 0.48 -2.77 9.46
C GLY A 65 0.43 -2.99 7.93
N ASP A 66 1.23 -3.90 7.38
CA ASP A 66 1.11 -4.25 5.95
C ASP A 66 -0.22 -4.94 5.64
N LYS A 67 -0.79 -4.64 4.46
CA LYS A 67 -2.05 -5.24 4.02
C LYS A 67 -1.81 -6.52 3.24
N MET A 68 -2.46 -7.59 3.68
CA MET A 68 -2.43 -8.92 3.06
C MET A 68 -3.83 -9.30 2.56
N ALA A 69 -3.92 -10.23 1.62
CA ALA A 69 -5.19 -10.76 1.14
C ALA A 69 -5.07 -12.23 0.72
N GLY A 70 -6.09 -13.03 1.01
CA GLY A 70 -6.29 -14.32 0.35
C GLY A 70 -7.03 -14.17 -0.98
N ARG A 71 -7.15 -15.29 -1.71
CA ARG A 71 -7.84 -15.32 -3.02
C ARG A 71 -9.36 -15.17 -2.92
N HIS A 72 -9.94 -15.44 -1.74
CA HIS A 72 -11.39 -15.44 -1.50
C HIS A 72 -11.91 -14.12 -0.91
N GLY A 73 -11.24 -13.00 -1.20
CA GLY A 73 -11.65 -11.66 -0.76
C GLY A 73 -11.42 -11.36 0.72
N ASN A 74 -10.76 -12.26 1.45
CA ASN A 74 -10.34 -12.07 2.84
C ASN A 74 -9.10 -11.15 2.91
N LYS A 75 -9.35 -9.84 2.99
CA LYS A 75 -8.31 -8.82 3.21
C LYS A 75 -8.10 -8.60 4.71
N GLY A 76 -6.85 -8.44 5.12
CA GLY A 76 -6.46 -8.18 6.50
C GLY A 76 -5.21 -7.31 6.58
N VAL A 77 -4.91 -6.85 7.79
CA VAL A 77 -3.68 -6.13 8.13
C VAL A 77 -2.89 -7.03 9.09
N VAL A 78 -1.57 -7.11 8.92
CA VAL A 78 -0.70 -7.85 9.85
C VAL A 78 -0.74 -7.16 11.20
N ALA A 79 -1.27 -7.85 12.22
CA ALA A 79 -1.40 -7.30 13.57
C ALA A 79 -0.12 -7.43 14.40
N THR A 80 0.50 -8.61 14.38
CA THR A 80 1.75 -8.87 15.11
C THR A 80 2.58 -9.92 14.36
N VAL A 81 3.88 -9.94 14.61
CA VAL A 81 4.80 -10.99 14.16
C VAL A 81 5.25 -11.75 15.40
N MET A 82 4.89 -13.03 15.47
CA MET A 82 5.17 -13.90 16.61
C MET A 82 6.47 -14.69 16.38
N PRO A 83 7.24 -15.00 17.45
CA PRO A 83 8.26 -16.03 17.41
C PRO A 83 7.66 -17.41 17.07
N GLU A 84 8.43 -18.31 16.46
CA GLU A 84 7.96 -19.63 16.02
C GLU A 84 7.56 -20.52 17.21
N GLU A 85 8.25 -20.38 18.34
CA GLU A 85 8.00 -21.13 19.58
C GLU A 85 6.66 -20.80 20.25
N ASP A 86 6.14 -19.58 20.02
CA ASP A 86 4.87 -19.13 20.59
C ASP A 86 3.67 -19.53 19.71
N MET A 87 3.92 -20.00 18.48
CA MET A 87 2.85 -20.33 17.55
C MET A 87 2.20 -21.68 17.91
N PRO A 88 0.88 -21.83 17.73
CA PRO A 88 0.24 -23.12 17.86
C PRO A 88 0.90 -24.17 16.97
N SER A 89 1.12 -25.36 17.51
CA SER A 89 1.81 -26.43 16.79
C SER A 89 0.90 -27.64 16.56
N LEU A 90 1.16 -28.32 15.44
CA LEU A 90 0.56 -29.62 15.14
C LEU A 90 1.12 -30.70 16.08
N PRO A 91 0.46 -31.87 16.21
CA PRO A 91 0.97 -32.98 17.02
C PRO A 91 2.35 -33.52 16.58
N ASP A 92 2.77 -33.22 15.35
CA ASP A 92 4.11 -33.54 14.83
C ASP A 92 5.18 -32.50 15.19
N GLY A 93 4.81 -31.44 15.93
CA GLY A 93 5.68 -30.33 16.34
C GLY A 93 5.77 -29.19 15.33
N THR A 94 5.12 -29.27 14.17
CA THR A 94 5.17 -28.22 13.15
C THR A 94 4.36 -27.00 13.61
N PRO A 95 4.95 -25.79 13.73
CA PRO A 95 4.20 -24.58 14.05
C PRO A 95 3.36 -24.10 12.86
N VAL A 96 2.24 -23.42 13.12
CA VAL A 96 1.46 -22.76 12.07
C VAL A 96 2.08 -21.41 11.68
N ASP A 97 1.99 -21.04 10.39
CA ASP A 97 2.54 -19.77 9.91
C ASP A 97 1.60 -18.57 10.11
N ILE A 98 0.29 -18.78 9.94
CA ILE A 98 -0.72 -17.71 9.95
C ILE A 98 -1.98 -18.19 10.70
N VAL A 99 -2.43 -17.40 11.66
CA VAL A 99 -3.72 -17.60 12.34
C VAL A 99 -4.76 -16.64 11.78
N LEU A 100 -5.87 -17.18 11.26
CA LEU A 100 -6.97 -16.40 10.69
C LEU A 100 -8.21 -16.46 11.61
N ASN A 101 -8.96 -15.36 11.65
CA ASN A 101 -10.20 -15.29 12.42
C ASN A 101 -11.35 -16.02 11.68
N PRO A 102 -11.98 -17.04 12.28
CA PRO A 102 -13.05 -17.80 11.64
C PRO A 102 -14.37 -17.03 11.50
N LEU A 103 -14.60 -15.96 12.26
CA LEU A 103 -15.87 -15.22 12.27
C LEU A 103 -16.19 -14.56 10.92
N GLY A 104 -15.18 -14.29 10.10
CA GLY A 104 -15.35 -13.70 8.77
C GLY A 104 -15.99 -14.65 7.76
N VAL A 105 -15.85 -15.96 7.95
CA VAL A 105 -16.34 -16.98 7.01
C VAL A 105 -17.87 -17.02 6.94
N PRO A 106 -18.62 -17.20 8.05
CA PRO A 106 -20.08 -17.23 8.00
C PRO A 106 -20.68 -15.87 7.63
N SER A 107 -20.07 -14.78 8.10
CA SER A 107 -20.57 -13.42 7.83
C SER A 107 -20.47 -13.03 6.35
N ARG A 108 -19.42 -13.47 5.65
CA ARG A 108 -19.17 -13.12 4.24
C ARG A 108 -19.52 -14.23 3.26
N MET A 109 -19.94 -15.40 3.75
CA MET A 109 -20.30 -16.59 2.98
C MET A 109 -19.22 -17.06 1.99
N ASN A 110 -17.95 -16.80 2.26
CA ASN A 110 -16.82 -17.20 1.41
C ASN A 110 -16.24 -18.57 1.83
N VAL A 111 -17.08 -19.59 1.78
CA VAL A 111 -16.76 -20.99 2.18
C VAL A 111 -15.63 -21.59 1.35
N GLY A 112 -15.45 -21.12 0.11
CA GLY A 112 -14.37 -21.57 -0.78
C GLY A 112 -12.97 -21.51 -0.16
N GLN A 113 -12.72 -20.57 0.78
CA GLN A 113 -11.44 -20.49 1.47
C GLN A 113 -11.16 -21.73 2.34
N VAL A 114 -12.19 -22.32 2.94
CA VAL A 114 -12.04 -23.52 3.78
C VAL A 114 -11.79 -24.73 2.88
N LEU A 115 -12.49 -24.82 1.75
CA LEU A 115 -12.26 -25.87 0.75
C LEU A 115 -10.85 -25.78 0.15
N GLU A 116 -10.36 -24.57 -0.13
CA GLU A 116 -8.98 -24.32 -0.54
C GLU A 116 -7.99 -24.82 0.52
N THR A 117 -8.19 -24.45 1.79
CA THR A 117 -7.35 -24.88 2.91
C THR A 117 -7.25 -26.40 3.01
N HIS A 118 -8.38 -27.12 2.94
CA HIS A 118 -8.43 -28.57 2.99
C HIS A 118 -7.74 -29.23 1.79
N LEU A 119 -8.05 -28.77 0.57
CA LEU A 119 -7.47 -29.30 -0.64
C LEU A 119 -5.96 -29.01 -0.72
N GLY A 120 -5.53 -27.83 -0.30
CA GLY A 120 -4.13 -27.44 -0.20
C GLY A 120 -3.36 -28.31 0.79
N TRP A 121 -3.99 -28.70 1.90
CA TRP A 121 -3.38 -29.61 2.87
C TRP A 121 -3.16 -31.01 2.29
N ALA A 122 -4.18 -31.57 1.65
CA ALA A 122 -4.06 -32.86 0.97
C ALA A 122 -3.00 -32.82 -0.16
N ALA A 123 -3.00 -31.75 -0.96
CA ALA A 123 -2.06 -31.57 -2.05
C ALA A 123 -0.61 -31.50 -1.56
N ARG A 124 -0.35 -30.76 -0.48
CA ARG A 124 0.98 -30.65 0.14
C ARG A 124 1.47 -31.99 0.69
N ALA A 125 0.60 -32.72 1.39
CA ALA A 125 0.94 -34.02 1.97
C ALA A 125 1.21 -35.09 0.89
N LEU A 126 0.52 -35.03 -0.25
CA LEU A 126 0.73 -35.93 -1.39
C LEU A 126 1.84 -35.48 -2.35
N GLY A 127 2.41 -34.29 -2.16
CA GLY A 127 3.43 -33.72 -3.05
C GLY A 127 2.91 -33.43 -4.46
N MET A 128 1.63 -33.06 -4.61
CA MET A 128 0.99 -32.84 -5.90
C MET A 128 0.54 -31.38 -6.09
N HIS A 129 0.44 -30.97 -7.36
CA HIS A 129 -0.24 -29.73 -7.73
C HIS A 129 -1.68 -30.05 -8.16
N VAL A 130 -2.61 -29.17 -7.79
CA VAL A 130 -4.04 -29.33 -8.11
C VAL A 130 -4.50 -28.16 -8.96
N ALA A 131 -5.25 -28.45 -10.02
CA ALA A 131 -5.98 -27.47 -10.80
C ALA A 131 -7.48 -27.70 -10.60
N THR A 132 -8.22 -26.66 -10.24
CA THR A 132 -9.69 -26.69 -10.14
C THR A 132 -10.27 -25.64 -11.09
N PRO A 133 -11.07 -26.05 -12.09
CA PRO A 133 -11.80 -25.12 -12.94
C PRO A 133 -12.74 -24.22 -12.13
N VAL A 134 -13.02 -23.01 -12.65
CA VAL A 134 -13.82 -22.00 -11.93
C VAL A 134 -15.27 -22.44 -11.69
N PHE A 135 -15.88 -23.11 -12.66
CA PHE A 135 -17.29 -23.53 -12.59
C PHE A 135 -17.48 -25.05 -12.39
N GLU A 136 -16.43 -25.84 -12.58
CA GLU A 136 -16.41 -27.29 -12.36
C GLU A 136 -15.28 -27.66 -11.38
N GLY A 137 -15.38 -27.12 -10.17
CA GLY A 137 -14.38 -27.30 -9.12
C GLY A 137 -14.41 -28.69 -8.48
N ALA A 138 -13.41 -28.97 -7.66
CA ALA A 138 -13.33 -30.20 -6.87
C ALA A 138 -14.54 -30.34 -5.95
N LYS A 139 -15.20 -31.50 -5.99
CA LYS A 139 -16.34 -31.80 -5.12
C LYS A 139 -15.84 -32.14 -3.71
N GLU A 140 -16.68 -31.91 -2.70
CA GLU A 140 -16.33 -32.21 -1.31
C GLU A 140 -15.92 -33.68 -1.09
N GLY A 141 -16.60 -34.62 -1.78
CA GLY A 141 -16.25 -36.04 -1.73
C GLY A 141 -14.83 -36.32 -2.23
N GLU A 142 -14.42 -35.66 -3.32
CA GLU A 142 -13.07 -35.81 -3.88
C GLU A 142 -12.01 -35.23 -2.94
N ILE A 143 -12.28 -34.09 -2.30
CA ILE A 143 -11.39 -33.48 -1.31
C ILE A 143 -11.22 -34.42 -0.10
N LYS A 144 -12.33 -35.01 0.40
CA LYS A 144 -12.29 -35.98 1.50
C LYS A 144 -11.53 -37.24 1.14
N ASP A 145 -11.67 -37.73 -0.09
CA ASP A 145 -10.92 -38.89 -0.58
C ASP A 145 -9.42 -38.59 -0.71
N LEU A 146 -9.05 -37.38 -1.14
CA LEU A 146 -7.66 -36.93 -1.16
C LEU A 146 -7.07 -36.81 0.25
N LEU A 147 -7.81 -36.24 1.21
CA LEU A 147 -7.40 -36.21 2.62
C LEU A 147 -7.18 -37.63 3.18
N ARG A 148 -8.09 -38.57 2.87
CA ARG A 148 -7.95 -39.97 3.26
C ARG A 148 -6.70 -40.62 2.64
N LYS A 149 -6.45 -40.39 1.35
CA LYS A 149 -5.23 -40.87 0.66
C LYS A 149 -3.96 -40.29 1.29
N ALA A 150 -4.01 -39.03 1.72
CA ALA A 150 -2.93 -38.35 2.42
C ALA A 150 -2.75 -38.78 3.88
N LYS A 151 -3.58 -39.70 4.40
CA LYS A 151 -3.63 -40.10 5.82
C LYS A 151 -3.93 -38.93 6.78
N LEU A 152 -4.68 -37.94 6.30
CA LEU A 152 -5.14 -36.78 7.08
C LEU A 152 -6.59 -36.95 7.54
N PRO A 153 -7.03 -36.24 8.59
CA PRO A 153 -8.42 -36.25 9.03
C PRO A 153 -9.37 -35.80 7.91
N THR A 154 -10.43 -36.58 7.67
CA THR A 154 -11.42 -36.27 6.61
C THR A 154 -12.25 -35.00 6.90
N THR A 155 -12.27 -34.55 8.15
CA THR A 155 -12.90 -33.28 8.55
C THR A 155 -12.05 -32.06 8.20
N GLY A 156 -10.76 -32.24 7.88
CA GLY A 156 -9.81 -31.13 7.72
C GLY A 156 -9.45 -30.42 9.03
N GLN A 157 -9.79 -31.03 10.17
CA GLN A 157 -9.56 -30.46 11.50
C GLN A 157 -8.62 -31.34 12.32
N MET A 158 -7.83 -30.72 13.19
CA MET A 158 -6.89 -31.39 14.08
C MET A 158 -6.76 -30.64 15.40
N ILE A 159 -6.42 -31.37 16.47
CA ILE A 159 -6.08 -30.76 17.76
C ILE A 159 -4.69 -30.14 17.63
N LEU A 160 -4.60 -28.84 17.92
CA LEU A 160 -3.34 -28.12 18.01
C LEU A 160 -2.93 -28.00 19.48
N HIS A 161 -1.64 -27.79 19.72
CA HIS A 161 -1.09 -27.45 21.04
C HIS A 161 -0.73 -25.98 21.09
N ASP A 162 -0.99 -25.32 22.21
CA ASP A 162 -0.55 -23.94 22.46
C ASP A 162 0.98 -23.92 22.60
N GLY A 163 1.67 -23.11 21.78
CA GLY A 163 3.14 -23.00 21.82
C GLY A 163 3.66 -22.44 23.15
N ARG A 164 2.84 -21.69 23.89
CA ARG A 164 3.27 -21.04 25.15
C ARG A 164 3.14 -21.95 26.37
N THR A 165 2.09 -22.76 26.42
CA THR A 165 1.78 -23.61 27.57
C THR A 165 2.06 -25.10 27.30
N GLY A 166 2.05 -25.50 26.03
CA GLY A 166 2.10 -26.90 25.60
C GLY A 166 0.77 -27.64 25.70
N GLU A 167 -0.27 -27.02 26.25
CA GLU A 167 -1.57 -27.65 26.44
C GLU A 167 -2.35 -27.77 25.11
N PRO A 168 -3.06 -28.88 24.87
CA PRO A 168 -3.91 -29.01 23.69
C PRO A 168 -5.15 -28.11 23.79
N PHE A 169 -5.61 -27.56 22.67
CA PHE A 169 -6.88 -26.82 22.64
C PHE A 169 -8.08 -27.74 22.83
N ASP A 170 -9.15 -27.21 23.46
CA ASP A 170 -10.38 -27.94 23.75
C ASP A 170 -11.12 -28.46 22.51
N LYS A 171 -11.01 -27.74 21.38
CA LYS A 171 -11.72 -28.05 20.13
C LYS A 171 -10.74 -28.22 18.98
N PRO A 172 -11.01 -29.17 18.06
CA PRO A 172 -10.18 -29.33 16.89
C PRO A 172 -10.30 -28.09 15.98
N VAL A 173 -9.16 -27.64 15.47
CA VAL A 173 -9.02 -26.44 14.65
C VAL A 173 -8.87 -26.85 13.19
N THR A 174 -9.41 -26.04 12.28
CA THR A 174 -9.21 -26.26 10.85
C THR A 174 -7.79 -25.84 10.46
N VAL A 175 -7.02 -26.77 9.91
CA VAL A 175 -5.62 -26.57 9.52
C VAL A 175 -5.47 -26.87 8.04
N GLY A 176 -4.54 -26.20 7.38
CA GLY A 176 -4.19 -26.51 6.00
C GLY A 176 -3.45 -25.39 5.30
N TYR A 177 -3.36 -25.47 3.99
CA TYR A 177 -2.57 -24.56 3.17
C TYR A 177 -3.48 -23.67 2.33
N MET A 178 -3.38 -22.36 2.53
CA MET A 178 -4.11 -21.35 1.76
C MET A 178 -3.14 -20.47 0.99
N TYR A 179 -3.53 -20.02 -0.20
CA TYR A 179 -2.71 -19.08 -0.97
C TYR A 179 -2.92 -17.64 -0.49
N MET A 180 -1.90 -17.08 0.16
CA MET A 180 -1.89 -15.70 0.67
C MET A 180 -1.04 -14.78 -0.22
N MET A 181 -1.51 -13.56 -0.43
CA MET A 181 -0.87 -12.54 -1.25
C MET A 181 -0.59 -11.28 -0.43
N LYS A 182 0.56 -10.64 -0.71
CA LYS A 182 0.90 -9.31 -0.19
C LYS A 182 0.36 -8.24 -1.14
N LEU A 183 -0.39 -7.27 -0.61
CA LEU A 183 -0.87 -6.15 -1.42
C LEU A 183 0.17 -5.03 -1.45
N HIS A 184 0.09 -4.17 -2.46
CA HIS A 184 0.94 -2.98 -2.59
C HIS A 184 0.71 -1.92 -1.49
N HIS A 185 -0.31 -2.09 -0.65
CA HIS A 185 -0.65 -1.14 0.41
C HIS A 185 0.25 -1.36 1.63
N LEU A 186 1.44 -0.78 1.58
CA LEU A 186 2.44 -0.87 2.64
C LEU A 186 2.19 0.18 3.73
N VAL A 187 2.58 -0.14 4.96
CA VAL A 187 2.45 0.79 6.09
C VAL A 187 3.38 2.01 5.96
N ASP A 188 4.61 1.79 5.51
CA ASP A 188 5.63 2.84 5.33
C ASP A 188 5.18 3.96 4.39
N ASP A 189 4.37 3.61 3.39
CA ASP A 189 3.85 4.58 2.44
C ASP A 189 2.72 5.42 3.04
N LYS A 190 2.05 4.93 4.09
CA LYS A 190 0.92 5.59 4.76
C LYS A 190 1.29 6.42 5.97
N ILE A 191 2.29 5.99 6.74
CA ILE A 191 2.71 6.74 7.93
C ILE A 191 3.27 8.10 7.53
N HIS A 192 2.75 9.14 8.14
CA HIS A 192 3.17 10.53 7.92
C HIS A 192 2.75 11.36 9.13
N ALA A 193 3.67 12.18 9.63
CA ALA A 193 3.42 13.12 10.71
C ALA A 193 4.09 14.45 10.38
N ARG A 194 3.51 15.52 10.89
CA ARG A 194 3.99 16.89 10.72
C ARG A 194 3.84 17.65 12.03
N SER A 195 4.84 18.45 12.36
CA SER A 195 4.74 19.54 13.33
C SER A 195 4.55 20.88 12.59
N ILE A 196 5.58 21.34 11.89
CA ILE A 196 5.60 22.58 11.09
C ILE A 196 6.01 22.23 9.65
N GLY A 197 5.52 22.96 8.65
CA GLY A 197 5.95 22.77 7.27
C GLY A 197 5.50 23.91 6.36
N PRO A 198 5.56 23.73 5.03
CA PRO A 198 5.15 24.76 4.09
C PRO A 198 3.66 25.09 4.14
N TYR A 199 3.36 26.35 3.86
CA TYR A 199 2.04 26.95 3.85
C TYR A 199 1.68 27.49 2.46
N SER A 200 0.38 27.59 2.18
CA SER A 200 -0.14 28.23 0.98
C SER A 200 0.13 29.73 1.00
N LEU A 201 0.49 30.31 -0.15
CA LEU A 201 0.73 31.75 -0.27
C LEU A 201 -0.56 32.58 -0.13
N VAL A 202 -1.70 32.01 -0.55
CA VAL A 202 -2.97 32.73 -0.58
C VAL A 202 -3.63 32.73 0.80
N THR A 203 -3.92 31.54 1.34
CA THR A 203 -4.71 31.39 2.57
C THR A 203 -3.86 31.20 3.81
N GLN A 204 -2.52 31.11 3.68
CA GLN A 204 -1.59 30.81 4.79
C GLN A 204 -1.84 29.46 5.50
N GLN A 205 -2.72 28.61 4.97
CA GLN A 205 -3.00 27.28 5.51
C GLN A 205 -1.90 26.27 5.19
N PRO A 206 -1.69 25.23 6.02
CA PRO A 206 -0.72 24.18 5.73
C PRO A 206 -1.04 23.46 4.42
N LEU A 207 -0.03 23.17 3.60
CA LEU A 207 -0.24 22.38 2.37
C LEU A 207 -0.76 20.97 2.67
N GLY A 208 -1.44 20.34 1.71
CA GLY A 208 -1.96 18.97 1.82
C GLY A 208 -1.02 17.92 1.23
N GLY A 209 -1.13 16.69 1.72
CA GLY A 209 -0.48 15.52 1.14
C GLY A 209 0.96 15.25 1.62
N LYS A 210 1.30 13.97 1.80
CA LYS A 210 2.60 13.49 2.34
C LYS A 210 3.81 14.04 1.57
N ALA A 211 3.73 14.13 0.24
CA ALA A 211 4.85 14.55 -0.60
C ALA A 211 5.31 15.99 -0.34
N GLN A 212 4.42 16.86 0.12
CA GLN A 212 4.70 18.27 0.43
C GLN A 212 4.87 18.49 1.94
N PHE A 213 5.15 17.42 2.68
CA PHE A 213 5.09 17.39 4.14
C PHE A 213 3.73 17.78 4.71
N GLY A 214 2.63 17.68 3.95
CA GLY A 214 1.36 18.32 4.24
C GLY A 214 0.68 17.94 5.57
N GLY A 215 -0.23 18.81 6.03
CA GLY A 215 -1.06 18.59 7.21
C GLY A 215 -2.28 17.71 6.90
N GLN A 216 -2.90 17.19 7.94
CA GLN A 216 -4.20 16.52 7.82
C GLN A 216 -5.31 17.55 7.81
N ARG A 217 -6.34 17.31 7.00
CA ARG A 217 -7.52 18.17 6.95
C ARG A 217 -8.40 17.89 8.15
N LEU A 218 -8.63 18.89 8.99
CA LEU A 218 -9.75 18.90 9.92
C LEU A 218 -11.00 19.30 9.11
N GLY A 219 -11.93 18.37 8.93
CA GLY A 219 -13.13 18.58 8.13
C GLY A 219 -14.28 19.17 8.94
N GLU A 220 -15.36 19.48 8.22
CA GLU A 220 -16.57 20.07 8.78
C GLU A 220 -17.24 19.14 9.79
N MET A 221 -17.28 17.83 9.53
CA MET A 221 -17.87 16.85 10.44
C MET A 221 -17.08 16.72 11.75
N GLU A 222 -15.75 16.86 11.70
CA GLU A 222 -14.92 16.89 12.91
C GLU A 222 -15.14 18.16 13.73
N VAL A 223 -15.37 19.31 13.07
CA VAL A 223 -15.74 20.56 13.74
C VAL A 223 -17.08 20.41 14.46
N TRP A 224 -18.12 19.87 13.80
CA TRP A 224 -19.42 19.62 14.45
C TRP A 224 -19.31 18.70 15.64
N ALA A 225 -18.44 17.68 15.57
CA ALA A 225 -18.19 16.80 16.71
C ALA A 225 -17.61 17.60 17.90
N LEU A 226 -16.63 18.47 17.67
CA LEU A 226 -16.05 19.31 18.73
C LEU A 226 -17.06 20.30 19.31
N GLU A 227 -17.91 20.89 18.48
CA GLU A 227 -19.00 21.76 18.89
C GLU A 227 -20.03 21.03 19.76
N ALA A 228 -20.41 19.80 19.38
CA ALA A 228 -21.32 18.96 20.16
C ALA A 228 -20.76 18.60 21.54
N TYR A 229 -19.43 18.45 21.66
CA TYR A 229 -18.76 18.28 22.96
C TYR A 229 -18.65 19.59 23.76
N GLY A 230 -18.93 20.74 23.17
CA GLY A 230 -18.73 22.05 23.79
C GLY A 230 -17.25 22.44 23.94
N ALA A 231 -16.36 21.86 23.13
CA ALA A 231 -14.91 22.04 23.22
C ALA A 231 -14.43 23.36 22.57
N ALA A 232 -14.96 24.49 23.03
CA ALA A 232 -14.74 25.80 22.40
C ALA A 232 -13.25 26.20 22.32
N SER A 233 -12.48 26.04 23.41
CA SER A 233 -11.06 26.41 23.42
C SER A 233 -10.22 25.55 22.48
N THR A 234 -10.51 24.24 22.41
CA THR A 234 -9.84 23.31 21.50
C THR A 234 -10.16 23.63 20.05
N LEU A 235 -11.42 23.94 19.75
CA LEU A 235 -11.83 24.31 18.40
C LEU A 235 -11.20 25.65 17.97
N GLN A 236 -11.18 26.64 18.85
CA GLN A 236 -10.51 27.92 18.60
C GLN A 236 -9.03 27.72 18.27
N GLU A 237 -8.33 26.88 19.04
CA GLU A 237 -6.92 26.57 18.79
C GLU A 237 -6.70 25.92 17.40
N PHE A 238 -7.52 24.93 17.03
CA PHE A 238 -7.44 24.26 15.73
C PHE A 238 -7.70 25.18 14.55
N LEU A 239 -8.68 26.08 14.66
CA LEU A 239 -9.11 26.95 13.57
C LEU A 239 -8.22 28.20 13.41
N THR A 240 -7.47 28.60 14.45
CA THR A 240 -6.65 29.83 14.42
C THR A 240 -5.15 29.52 14.45
N VAL A 241 -4.58 29.42 15.65
CA VAL A 241 -3.14 29.32 15.91
C VAL A 241 -2.49 28.03 15.42
N LYS A 242 -3.26 27.01 15.03
CA LYS A 242 -2.75 25.79 14.36
C LYS A 242 -2.93 25.78 12.84
N SER A 243 -3.67 26.74 12.29
CA SER A 243 -4.03 26.77 10.86
C SER A 243 -3.41 27.98 10.16
N ASP A 244 -4.08 29.13 10.13
CA ASP A 244 -3.78 30.26 9.25
C ASP A 244 -3.60 31.60 9.97
N ASP A 245 -3.60 31.64 11.31
CA ASP A 245 -3.12 32.81 12.05
C ASP A 245 -1.58 32.85 11.99
N VAL A 246 -1.05 33.68 11.10
CA VAL A 246 0.41 33.80 10.85
C VAL A 246 1.14 34.23 12.12
N THR A 247 0.59 35.21 12.85
CA THR A 247 1.22 35.76 14.05
C THR A 247 1.02 34.86 15.27
N GLY A 248 -0.18 34.29 15.42
CA GLY A 248 -0.53 33.37 16.50
C GLY A 248 0.28 32.08 16.47
N ARG A 249 0.56 31.53 15.29
CA ARG A 249 1.45 30.35 15.14
C ARG A 249 2.85 30.59 15.68
N ALA A 250 3.46 31.71 15.33
CA ALA A 250 4.82 32.05 15.75
C ALA A 250 4.88 32.26 17.28
N ARG A 251 3.91 33.01 17.83
CA ARG A 251 3.79 33.24 19.27
C ARG A 251 3.54 31.95 20.04
N MET A 252 2.64 31.09 19.55
CA MET A 252 2.33 29.81 20.17
C MET A 252 3.56 28.90 20.21
N TYR A 253 4.32 28.83 19.11
CA TYR A 253 5.55 28.05 19.08
C TYR A 253 6.57 28.56 20.11
N GLU A 254 6.76 29.89 20.18
CA GLU A 254 7.67 30.50 21.16
C GLU A 254 7.23 30.26 22.61
N ALA A 255 5.92 30.39 22.88
CA ALA A 255 5.34 30.12 24.20
C ALA A 255 5.57 28.66 24.63
N ILE A 256 5.31 27.69 23.74
CA ILE A 256 5.56 26.26 24.00
C ILE A 256 7.04 26.00 24.32
N VAL A 257 7.96 26.62 23.57
CA VAL A 257 9.41 26.47 23.79
C VAL A 257 9.85 27.09 25.12
N LYS A 258 9.25 28.21 25.52
CA LYS A 258 9.54 28.89 26.80
C LYS A 258 8.83 28.27 28.01
N GLY A 259 7.82 27.43 27.78
CA GLY A 259 6.99 26.86 28.84
C GLY A 259 5.86 27.78 29.32
N ASP A 260 5.53 28.82 28.55
CA ASP A 260 4.43 29.74 28.82
C ASP A 260 3.14 29.22 28.16
N ALA A 261 2.00 29.37 28.85
CA ALA A 261 0.70 28.85 28.41
C ALA A 261 -0.26 29.92 27.83
N THR A 262 0.27 31.06 27.38
CA THR A 262 -0.54 32.16 26.87
C THR A 262 -1.02 31.90 25.44
N LEU A 263 -2.35 31.83 25.27
CA LEU A 263 -3.02 31.71 23.97
C LEU A 263 -3.76 33.02 23.67
N GLU A 264 -3.28 33.76 22.67
CA GLU A 264 -3.96 34.93 22.13
C GLU A 264 -4.25 34.69 20.64
N PRO A 265 -5.46 34.21 20.31
CA PRO A 265 -5.82 33.93 18.92
C PRO A 265 -6.15 35.23 18.17
N GLY A 266 -5.66 35.34 16.94
CA GLY A 266 -6.02 36.40 16.00
C GLY A 266 -7.17 36.00 15.06
N VAL A 267 -7.41 36.86 14.08
CA VAL A 267 -8.35 36.58 12.99
C VAL A 267 -7.65 35.73 11.91
N PRO A 268 -8.25 34.63 11.45
CA PRO A 268 -7.73 33.81 10.35
C PRO A 268 -7.46 34.61 9.05
N GLU A 269 -6.33 34.36 8.40
CA GLU A 269 -6.03 34.99 7.10
C GLU A 269 -7.02 34.60 6.00
N SER A 270 -7.58 33.38 6.06
CA SER A 270 -8.64 32.96 5.12
C SER A 270 -9.88 33.87 5.18
N PHE A 271 -10.19 34.44 6.35
CA PHE A 271 -11.29 35.40 6.50
C PHE A 271 -10.95 36.75 5.85
N HIS A 272 -9.70 37.22 5.98
CA HIS A 272 -9.25 38.43 5.26
C HIS A 272 -9.30 38.25 3.75
N VAL A 273 -8.89 37.08 3.24
CA VAL A 273 -8.99 36.75 1.81
C VAL A 273 -10.44 36.81 1.35
N LEU A 274 -11.38 36.22 2.11
CA LEU A 274 -12.81 36.28 1.80
C LEU A 274 -13.34 37.72 1.70
N ILE A 275 -12.97 38.59 2.65
CA ILE A 275 -13.37 40.01 2.60
C ILE A 275 -12.86 40.67 1.33
N LYS A 276 -11.60 40.42 0.95
CA LYS A 276 -11.01 40.99 -0.27
C LYS A 276 -11.67 40.45 -1.54
N GLU A 277 -12.07 39.19 -1.57
CA GLU A 277 -12.83 38.62 -2.68
C GLU A 277 -14.20 39.29 -2.82
N LEU A 278 -14.92 39.49 -1.71
CA LEU A 278 -16.21 40.20 -1.73
C LEU A 278 -16.06 41.67 -2.18
N GLN A 279 -15.05 42.38 -1.69
CA GLN A 279 -14.73 43.75 -2.12
C GLN A 279 -14.40 43.82 -3.62
N SER A 280 -13.73 42.81 -4.17
CA SER A 280 -13.41 42.74 -5.60
C SER A 280 -14.64 42.62 -6.51
N LEU A 281 -15.76 42.12 -5.97
CA LEU A 281 -17.05 42.05 -6.66
C LEU A 281 -17.84 43.38 -6.61
N GLY A 282 -17.29 44.42 -5.98
CA GLY A 282 -17.97 45.71 -5.80
C GLY A 282 -18.92 45.74 -4.60
N LEU A 283 -18.81 44.79 -3.68
CA LEU A 283 -19.54 44.80 -2.41
C LEU A 283 -18.75 45.56 -1.35
N ASP A 284 -19.37 46.53 -0.70
CA ASP A 284 -18.75 47.24 0.42
C ASP A 284 -18.90 46.40 1.70
N VAL A 285 -17.79 45.82 2.16
CA VAL A 285 -17.74 44.93 3.33
C VAL A 285 -16.67 45.45 4.29
N GLU A 286 -17.10 45.83 5.50
CA GLU A 286 -16.24 46.30 6.58
C GLU A 286 -16.51 45.53 7.88
N LEU A 287 -15.44 45.28 8.64
CA LEU A 287 -15.53 44.73 10.00
C LEU A 287 -15.87 45.87 10.96
N LEU A 288 -17.11 45.89 11.45
CA LEU A 288 -17.55 46.86 12.45
C LEU A 288 -17.33 46.27 13.84
N GLU A 289 -16.40 46.84 14.60
CA GLU A 289 -16.36 46.59 16.04
C GLU A 289 -17.52 47.33 16.72
N LYS A 290 -18.31 46.59 17.49
CA LYS A 290 -19.38 47.19 18.28
C LYS A 290 -18.71 48.03 19.37
N LYS A 291 -18.72 49.36 19.24
CA LYS A 291 -18.33 50.26 20.34
C LYS A 291 -19.12 49.84 21.58
N SER A 292 -18.41 49.37 22.62
CA SER A 292 -19.03 49.18 23.92
C SER A 292 -19.68 50.50 24.32
N LYS A 293 -20.98 50.48 24.60
CA LYS A 293 -21.68 51.65 25.16
C LYS A 293 -21.07 51.92 26.54
N GLY A 294 -20.04 52.77 26.60
CA GLY A 294 -19.30 53.04 27.84
C GLY A 294 -17.99 53.82 27.74
N GLU A 295 -17.63 54.37 26.58
CA GLU A 295 -16.62 55.44 26.45
C GLU A 295 -17.15 56.54 25.51
#